data_AF-A0A960EVX1-F1
#
_entry.id   AF-A0A960EVX1-F1
#
_cell.length_a   1.000
_cell.length_b   1.000
_cell.length_c   1.000
_cell.angle_alpha   90.00
_cell.angle_beta   90.00
_cell.angle_gamma   90.00
#
_symmetry.space_group_name_H-M   'P 1'
#
loop_
_entity.id
_entity.type
_entity.pdbx_description
1 polymer ?
#
loop_
_entity_poly.entity_id
_entity_poly.type
_entity_poly.pdbx_seq_one_letter_code
_entity_poly.pdbx_strand_id
1 'polypeptide(L)'
;MSTLAPTPPITSPRAVSTHGRDRRVGGIAALAAAVTFIVGIVLAVTTLTDYTEGLDPAEAVQFVVGHQTTLFVWYLVVFLVFGVALVPLVRALRGVLRERAPALADTAAIFGYVWVGLMFASGMIANIGIQAVVDAGEHGADHAATVWAALDAVTNGLGGGNELVGGMWILLVSVAALRAAALPRALAVTGMVTATAGLVTVVPGLSDVGMVFGLGSVVWFVWVGLALLRSTR
;
A
#
# COMPACT_ATOMS: atom_id res chain seq x y z
N MET A 1 36.87 12.74 60.08
CA MET A 1 36.32 13.32 58.84
C MET A 1 36.82 12.48 57.68
N SER A 2 35.98 11.58 57.16
CA SER A 2 36.32 10.69 56.04
C SER A 2 35.76 11.31 54.76
N THR A 3 36.64 11.70 53.85
CA THR A 3 36.29 12.28 52.55
C THR A 3 35.98 11.17 51.56
N LEU A 4 34.70 11.00 51.22
CA LEU A 4 34.25 10.12 50.15
C LEU A 4 34.70 10.68 48.78
N ALA A 5 35.34 9.84 47.98
CA ALA A 5 35.72 10.16 46.61
C ALA A 5 34.47 10.24 45.70
N PRO A 6 34.46 11.11 44.67
CA PRO A 6 33.32 11.25 43.77
C PRO A 6 33.19 10.04 42.84
N THR A 7 31.95 9.56 42.69
CA THR A 7 31.57 8.48 41.77
C THR A 7 31.76 8.90 40.31
N PRO A 8 32.30 8.03 39.44
CA PRO A 8 32.45 8.35 38.02
C PRO A 8 31.08 8.40 37.31
N PRO A 9 30.93 9.23 36.27
CA PRO A 9 29.67 9.36 35.55
C PRO A 9 29.35 8.06 34.79
N ILE A 10 28.12 7.57 34.95
CA ILE A 10 27.58 6.46 34.19
C ILE A 10 27.42 6.92 32.74
N THR A 11 28.28 6.47 31.84
CA THR A 11 28.09 6.65 30.40
C THR A 11 26.92 5.76 29.95
N SER A 12 25.75 6.35 29.75
CA SER A 12 24.63 5.67 29.10
C SER A 12 25.06 5.14 27.72
N PRO A 13 24.73 3.90 27.34
CA PRO A 13 25.01 3.39 26.01
C PRO A 13 24.42 4.34 24.96
N ARG A 14 25.23 4.75 23.97
CA ARG A 14 24.80 5.61 22.85
C ARG A 14 23.49 5.08 22.30
N ALA A 15 22.40 5.81 22.52
CA ALA A 15 21.16 5.62 21.80
C ALA A 15 21.49 5.81 20.31
N VAL A 16 21.68 4.72 19.56
CA VAL A 16 21.50 4.76 18.12
C VAL A 16 20.15 5.43 17.93
N SER A 17 20.11 6.64 17.37
CA SER A 17 18.92 7.47 17.41
C SER A 17 17.74 6.67 16.87
N THR A 18 16.77 6.38 17.72
CA THR A 18 15.59 5.55 17.39
C THR A 18 14.92 6.06 16.10
N HIS A 19 14.95 7.37 15.90
CA HIS A 19 14.56 8.09 14.70
C HIS A 19 15.31 7.66 13.42
N GLY A 20 16.62 7.40 13.47
CA GLY A 20 17.41 6.96 12.32
C GLY A 20 17.07 5.52 11.90
N ARG A 21 16.83 4.63 12.88
CA ARG A 21 16.39 3.26 12.60
C ARG A 21 15.00 3.24 11.96
N ASP A 22 14.07 4.03 12.49
CA ASP A 22 12.69 4.12 12.01
C ASP A 22 12.63 4.61 10.56
N ARG A 23 13.40 5.66 10.23
CA ARG A 23 13.53 6.17 8.85
C ARG A 23 14.12 5.12 7.92
N ARG A 24 15.12 4.35 8.36
CA ARG A 24 15.74 3.30 7.53
C ARG A 24 14.74 2.18 7.20
N VAL A 25 14.02 1.69 8.21
CA VAL A 25 13.02 0.65 8.03
C VAL A 25 11.89 1.14 7.13
N GLY A 26 11.38 2.36 7.35
CA GLY A 26 10.37 2.95 6.47
C GLY A 26 10.85 3.15 5.04
N GLY A 27 12.11 3.52 4.86
CA GLY A 27 12.71 3.67 3.53
C GLY A 27 12.79 2.35 2.75
N ILE A 28 13.24 1.27 3.40
CA ILE A 28 13.24 -0.09 2.82
C ILE A 28 11.81 -0.53 2.49
N ALA A 29 10.87 -0.25 3.39
CA ALA A 29 9.49 -0.61 3.21
C ALA A 29 8.80 0.12 2.04
N ALA A 30 9.15 1.40 1.81
CA ALA A 30 8.70 2.11 0.61
C ALA A 30 9.23 1.47 -0.68
N LEU A 31 10.49 1.02 -0.70
CA LEU A 31 11.02 0.31 -1.86
C LEU A 31 10.32 -1.04 -2.07
N ALA A 32 10.02 -1.78 -0.99
CA ALA A 32 9.23 -2.99 -1.08
C ALA A 32 7.83 -2.72 -1.65
N ALA A 33 7.15 -1.67 -1.18
CA ALA A 33 5.86 -1.23 -1.72
C ALA A 33 5.94 -0.85 -3.21
N ALA A 34 7.02 -0.20 -3.66
CA ALA A 34 7.20 0.06 -5.08
C ALA A 34 7.31 -1.24 -5.90
N VAL A 35 8.03 -2.23 -5.38
CA VAL A 35 8.16 -3.55 -6.03
C VAL A 35 6.81 -4.25 -6.13
N THR A 36 5.97 -4.22 -5.10
CA THR A 36 4.63 -4.85 -5.17
C THR A 36 3.75 -4.21 -6.23
N PHE A 37 3.79 -2.87 -6.37
CA PHE A 37 3.10 -2.15 -7.44
C PHE A 37 3.62 -2.53 -8.83
N ILE A 38 4.94 -2.62 -9.01
CA ILE A 38 5.54 -3.03 -10.28
C ILE A 38 5.10 -4.45 -10.65
N VAL A 39 5.15 -5.39 -9.71
CA VAL A 39 4.70 -6.77 -9.94
C VAL A 39 3.22 -6.82 -10.34
N GLY A 40 2.36 -6.08 -9.64
CA GLY A 40 0.94 -5.98 -9.99
C GLY A 40 0.75 -5.40 -11.38
N ILE A 41 1.31 -4.23 -11.68
CA ILE A 41 1.14 -3.59 -13.00
C ILE A 41 1.67 -4.49 -14.13
N VAL A 42 2.84 -5.11 -13.97
CA VAL A 42 3.42 -6.00 -14.99
C VAL A 42 2.49 -7.16 -15.29
N LEU A 43 2.01 -7.86 -14.25
CA LEU A 43 1.14 -8.99 -14.46
C LEU A 43 -0.24 -8.53 -15.00
N ALA A 44 -0.75 -7.34 -14.66
CA ALA A 44 -2.05 -6.79 -15.14
C ALA A 44 -2.00 -6.65 -16.66
N VAL A 45 -0.96 -5.99 -17.15
CA VAL A 45 -0.84 -5.66 -18.58
C VAL A 45 -0.25 -6.81 -19.41
N THR A 46 -0.06 -7.99 -18.81
CA THR A 46 0.47 -9.17 -19.50
C THR A 46 -0.41 -10.39 -19.27
N THR A 47 -0.17 -11.16 -18.20
CA THR A 47 -0.81 -12.46 -17.97
C THR A 47 -2.27 -12.33 -17.53
N LEU A 48 -2.63 -11.23 -16.85
CA LEU A 48 -3.95 -11.05 -16.25
C LEU A 48 -4.79 -9.98 -16.95
N THR A 49 -4.46 -9.57 -18.18
CA THR A 49 -5.13 -8.45 -18.86
C THR A 49 -6.63 -8.64 -18.96
N ASP A 50 -7.06 -9.78 -19.53
CA ASP A 50 -8.48 -10.12 -19.66
C ASP A 50 -9.21 -10.08 -18.30
N TYR A 51 -8.58 -10.65 -17.26
CA TYR A 51 -9.13 -10.65 -15.91
C TYR A 51 -9.28 -9.25 -15.31
N THR A 52 -8.32 -8.35 -15.55
CA THR A 52 -8.34 -6.98 -15.01
C THR A 52 -9.20 -6.01 -15.81
N GLU A 53 -9.45 -6.28 -17.10
CA GLU A 53 -10.33 -5.47 -17.95
C GLU A 53 -11.82 -5.79 -17.74
N GLY A 54 -12.10 -6.92 -17.08
CA GLY A 54 -13.44 -7.32 -16.71
C GLY A 54 -13.95 -8.44 -17.63
N LEU A 55 -14.09 -9.63 -17.06
CA LEU A 55 -14.71 -10.78 -17.69
C LEU A 55 -16.16 -10.91 -17.25
N ASP A 56 -16.99 -11.54 -18.08
CA ASP A 56 -18.28 -12.01 -17.59
C ASP A 56 -18.08 -13.10 -16.51
N PRO A 57 -19.07 -13.35 -15.64
CA PRO A 57 -18.90 -14.30 -14.55
C PRO A 57 -18.50 -15.72 -14.98
N ALA A 58 -18.94 -16.20 -16.14
CA ALA A 58 -18.63 -17.56 -16.60
C ALA A 58 -17.20 -17.63 -17.15
N GLU A 59 -16.79 -16.65 -17.95
CA GLU A 59 -15.43 -16.49 -18.43
C GLU A 59 -14.44 -16.29 -17.28
N ALA A 60 -14.83 -15.51 -16.27
CA ALA A 60 -14.01 -15.26 -15.09
C ALA A 60 -13.75 -16.53 -14.28
N VAL A 61 -14.75 -17.40 -14.11
CA VAL A 61 -14.58 -18.70 -13.46
C VAL A 61 -13.57 -19.56 -14.23
N GLN A 62 -13.69 -19.65 -15.56
CA GLN A 62 -12.75 -20.41 -16.39
C GLN A 62 -11.32 -19.85 -16.27
N PHE A 63 -11.19 -18.52 -16.30
CA PHE A 63 -9.92 -17.85 -16.15
C PHE A 63 -9.29 -18.15 -14.79
N VAL A 64 -10.07 -18.03 -13.70
CA VAL A 64 -9.62 -18.28 -12.32
C VAL A 64 -9.13 -19.72 -12.16
N VAL A 65 -9.88 -20.69 -12.68
CA VAL A 65 -9.49 -22.11 -12.65
C VAL A 65 -8.18 -22.34 -13.40
N GLY A 66 -7.99 -21.69 -14.56
CA GLY A 66 -6.77 -21.80 -15.37
C GLY A 66 -5.55 -21.10 -14.79
N HIS A 67 -5.73 -20.13 -13.88
CA HIS A 67 -4.66 -19.23 -13.40
C HIS A 67 -4.50 -19.17 -11.88
N GLN A 68 -5.00 -20.18 -11.14
CA GLN A 68 -5.03 -20.16 -9.66
C GLN A 68 -3.69 -19.79 -9.02
N THR A 69 -2.58 -20.38 -9.47
CA THR A 69 -1.25 -20.08 -8.91
C THR A 69 -0.83 -18.64 -9.18
N THR A 70 -1.06 -18.15 -10.39
CA THR A 70 -0.74 -16.76 -10.77
C THR A 70 -1.57 -15.77 -9.94
N LEU A 71 -2.87 -16.02 -9.80
CA LEU A 71 -3.77 -15.19 -8.99
C LEU A 71 -3.41 -15.24 -7.50
N PHE A 72 -3.06 -16.42 -6.97
CA PHE A 72 -2.58 -16.53 -5.60
C PHE A 72 -1.32 -15.69 -5.36
N VAL A 73 -0.31 -15.81 -6.24
CA VAL A 73 0.92 -15.01 -6.15
C VAL A 73 0.61 -13.52 -6.27
N TRP A 74 -0.29 -13.15 -7.17
CA TRP A 74 -0.74 -11.78 -7.34
C TRP A 74 -1.32 -11.21 -6.05
N TYR A 75 -2.38 -11.82 -5.52
CA TYR A 75 -3.08 -11.31 -4.35
C TYR A 75 -2.18 -11.35 -3.11
N LEU A 76 -1.33 -12.37 -2.98
CA LEU A 76 -0.31 -12.41 -1.93
C LEU A 76 0.65 -11.21 -2.00
N VAL A 77 1.21 -10.90 -3.17
CA VAL A 77 2.21 -9.84 -3.32
C VAL A 77 1.58 -8.45 -3.28
N VAL A 78 0.58 -8.22 -4.13
CA VAL A 78 -0.02 -6.89 -4.33
C VAL A 78 -0.80 -6.42 -3.12
N PHE A 79 -1.42 -7.34 -2.36
CA PHE A 79 -2.21 -6.97 -1.18
C PHE A 79 -1.49 -7.27 0.13
N LEU A 80 -1.06 -8.52 0.37
CA LEU A 80 -0.56 -8.90 1.70
C LEU A 80 0.87 -8.40 1.95
N VAL A 81 1.79 -8.64 1.03
CA VAL A 81 3.17 -8.13 1.15
C VAL A 81 3.18 -6.60 1.15
N PHE A 82 2.37 -5.98 0.29
CA PHE A 82 2.19 -4.53 0.29
C PHE A 82 1.64 -4.01 1.64
N GLY A 83 0.58 -4.62 2.17
CA GLY A 83 -0.01 -4.26 3.46
C GLY A 83 1.01 -4.35 4.61
N VAL A 84 1.85 -5.38 4.62
CA VAL A 84 2.95 -5.51 5.59
C VAL A 84 3.98 -4.40 5.42
N ALA A 85 4.40 -4.08 4.19
CA ALA A 85 5.36 -3.01 3.91
C ALA A 85 4.81 -1.63 4.27
N LEU A 86 3.50 -1.43 4.13
CA LEU A 86 2.87 -0.14 4.37
C LEU A 86 2.92 0.26 5.86
N VAL A 87 2.87 -0.69 6.81
CA VAL A 87 2.90 -0.42 8.26
C VAL A 87 4.15 0.39 8.71
N PRO A 88 5.39 -0.09 8.49
CA PRO A 88 6.58 0.67 8.85
C PRO A 88 6.75 1.96 8.04
N LEU A 89 6.29 2.00 6.79
CA LEU A 89 6.31 3.21 5.98
C LEU A 89 5.44 4.32 6.57
N VAL A 90 4.18 3.99 6.90
CA VAL A 90 3.24 4.91 7.56
C VAL A 90 3.84 5.42 8.87
N ARG A 91 4.43 4.53 9.68
CA ARG A 91 5.04 4.92 10.95
C ARG A 91 6.22 5.88 10.76
N ALA A 92 7.11 5.62 9.79
CA ALA A 92 8.25 6.45 9.51
C ALA A 92 7.83 7.84 9.01
N LEU A 93 6.93 7.91 8.04
CA LEU A 93 6.41 9.17 7.49
C LEU A 93 5.72 10.01 8.56
N ARG A 94 4.88 9.38 9.41
CA ARG A 94 4.28 10.08 10.56
C ARG A 94 5.36 10.69 11.45
N GLY A 95 6.40 9.94 11.79
CA GLY A 95 7.52 10.43 12.60
C GLY A 95 8.20 11.66 11.97
N VAL A 96 8.47 11.61 10.67
CA VAL A 96 9.09 12.72 9.92
C VAL A 96 8.22 13.98 9.91
N LEU A 97 6.91 13.82 9.74
CA LEU A 97 6.00 14.93 9.50
C LEU A 97 5.43 15.54 10.78
N ARG A 98 5.32 14.75 11.85
CA ARG A 98 4.66 15.17 13.08
C ARG A 98 5.36 16.31 13.80
N GLU A 99 6.67 16.48 13.61
CA GLU A 99 7.44 17.57 14.22
C GLU A 99 6.91 18.97 13.85
N ARG A 100 6.40 19.14 12.63
CA ARG A 100 5.98 20.46 12.11
C ARG A 100 4.56 20.49 11.56
N ALA A 101 3.93 19.35 11.33
CA ALA A 101 2.56 19.24 10.87
C ALA A 101 1.79 18.13 11.63
N PRO A 102 1.67 18.19 12.97
CA PRO A 102 1.20 17.08 13.79
C PRO A 102 -0.20 16.59 13.44
N ALA A 103 -1.15 17.51 13.24
CA ALA A 103 -2.53 17.15 12.90
C ALA A 103 -2.60 16.40 11.56
N LEU A 104 -1.97 16.94 10.51
CA LEU A 104 -1.95 16.29 9.19
C LEU A 104 -1.20 14.96 9.21
N ALA A 105 -0.09 14.88 9.95
CA ALA A 105 0.68 13.64 10.08
C ALA A 105 -0.12 12.54 10.79
N ASP A 106 -0.86 12.88 11.85
CA ASP A 106 -1.70 11.92 12.57
C ASP A 106 -2.91 11.49 11.72
N THR A 107 -3.57 12.41 11.03
CA THR A 107 -4.66 12.07 10.10
C THR A 107 -4.17 11.21 8.92
N ALA A 108 -3.01 11.54 8.34
CA ALA A 108 -2.40 10.73 7.29
C ALA A 108 -2.13 9.30 7.81
N ALA A 109 -1.60 9.17 9.02
CA ALA A 109 -1.33 7.85 9.59
C ALA A 109 -2.59 7.01 9.75
N ILE A 110 -3.73 7.61 10.13
CA ILE A 110 -5.03 6.91 10.20
C ILE A 110 -5.39 6.33 8.83
N PHE A 111 -5.39 7.14 7.77
CA PHE A 111 -5.69 6.65 6.41
C PHE A 111 -4.70 5.57 5.95
N GLY A 112 -3.42 5.71 6.28
CA GLY A 112 -2.41 4.69 5.98
C GLY A 112 -2.71 3.34 6.67
N TYR A 113 -3.10 3.35 7.95
CA TYR A 113 -3.47 2.11 8.66
C TYR A 113 -4.83 1.55 8.25
N VAL A 114 -5.78 2.40 7.88
CA VAL A 114 -7.02 1.95 7.24
C VAL A 114 -6.69 1.22 5.94
N TRP A 115 -5.80 1.79 5.11
CA TRP A 115 -5.39 1.14 3.86
C TRP A 115 -4.73 -0.21 4.12
N VAL A 116 -3.83 -0.32 5.12
CA VAL A 116 -3.27 -1.62 5.55
C VAL A 116 -4.39 -2.63 5.81
N GLY A 117 -5.38 -2.27 6.62
CA GLY A 117 -6.51 -3.16 6.94
C GLY A 117 -7.28 -3.62 5.70
N LEU A 118 -7.56 -2.70 4.77
CA LEU A 118 -8.24 -3.00 3.51
C LEU A 118 -7.42 -3.92 2.60
N MET A 119 -6.10 -3.73 2.54
CA MET A 119 -5.22 -4.61 1.77
C MET A 119 -5.24 -6.03 2.32
N PHE A 120 -5.16 -6.20 3.64
CA PHE A 120 -5.31 -7.52 4.26
C PHE A 120 -6.68 -8.13 4.00
N ALA A 121 -7.76 -7.37 4.18
CA ALA A 121 -9.12 -7.86 3.98
C ALA A 121 -9.32 -8.34 2.53
N SER A 122 -9.01 -7.48 1.54
CA SER A 122 -9.16 -7.79 0.12
C SER A 122 -8.27 -8.95 -0.32
N GLY A 123 -7.00 -8.97 0.09
CA GLY A 123 -6.07 -10.03 -0.28
C GLY A 123 -6.40 -11.39 0.33
N MET A 124 -6.87 -11.44 1.58
CA MET A 124 -7.28 -12.69 2.22
C MET A 124 -8.58 -13.22 1.62
N ILE A 125 -9.56 -12.34 1.36
CA ILE A 125 -10.82 -12.73 0.71
C ILE A 125 -10.55 -13.30 -0.67
N ALA A 126 -9.71 -12.65 -1.49
CA ALA A 126 -9.39 -13.15 -2.82
C ALA A 126 -8.64 -14.49 -2.80
N ASN A 127 -7.60 -14.62 -1.96
CA ASN A 127 -6.80 -15.85 -1.88
C ASN A 127 -7.61 -17.07 -1.39
N ILE A 128 -8.48 -16.88 -0.40
CA ILE A 128 -9.35 -17.95 0.12
C ILE A 128 -10.52 -18.19 -0.85
N GLY A 129 -11.10 -17.11 -1.38
CA GLY A 129 -12.27 -17.11 -2.25
C GLY A 129 -12.04 -17.82 -3.57
N ILE A 130 -10.82 -17.77 -4.15
CA ILE A 130 -10.50 -18.52 -5.37
C ILE A 130 -10.80 -20.02 -5.22
N GLN A 131 -10.45 -20.63 -4.09
CA GLN A 131 -10.78 -22.05 -3.86
C GLN A 131 -12.28 -22.27 -3.71
N ALA A 132 -13.00 -21.35 -3.06
CA ALA A 132 -14.45 -21.42 -2.97
C ALA A 132 -15.14 -21.37 -4.34
N VAL A 133 -14.60 -20.62 -5.31
CA VAL A 133 -15.08 -20.62 -6.70
C VAL A 133 -14.84 -21.96 -7.38
N VAL A 134 -13.67 -22.56 -7.16
CA VAL A 134 -13.29 -23.86 -7.74
C VAL A 134 -14.22 -24.97 -7.22
N ASP A 135 -14.42 -25.04 -5.89
CA ASP A 135 -15.29 -26.02 -5.24
C ASP A 135 -16.76 -25.84 -5.67
N ALA A 136 -17.20 -24.58 -5.85
CA ALA A 136 -18.52 -24.29 -6.39
C ALA A 136 -18.70 -24.81 -7.81
N GLY A 137 -17.62 -24.90 -8.60
CA GLY A 137 -17.62 -25.47 -9.95
C GLY A 137 -18.01 -26.94 -9.99
N GLU A 138 -17.72 -27.71 -8.93
CA GLU A 138 -18.14 -29.11 -8.80
C GLU A 138 -19.68 -29.25 -8.74
N HIS A 139 -20.36 -28.19 -8.34
CA HIS A 139 -21.81 -28.13 -8.16
C HIS A 139 -22.54 -27.45 -9.32
N GLY A 140 -21.81 -27.04 -10.38
CA GLY A 140 -22.34 -26.46 -11.60
C GLY A 140 -21.78 -25.07 -11.92
N ALA A 141 -21.66 -24.78 -13.22
CA ALA A 141 -21.06 -23.54 -13.72
C ALA A 141 -21.82 -22.28 -13.24
N ASP A 142 -23.16 -22.32 -13.22
CA ASP A 142 -23.98 -21.20 -12.76
C ASP A 142 -23.78 -20.90 -11.26
N HIS A 143 -23.52 -21.93 -10.46
CA HIS A 143 -23.22 -21.76 -9.04
C HIS A 143 -21.86 -21.11 -8.83
N ALA A 144 -20.82 -21.59 -9.54
CA ALA A 144 -19.49 -20.99 -9.50
C ALA A 144 -19.49 -19.52 -9.96
N ALA A 145 -20.23 -19.20 -11.02
CA ALA A 145 -20.38 -17.83 -11.51
C ALA A 145 -21.02 -16.91 -10.46
N THR A 146 -22.03 -17.41 -9.75
CA THR A 146 -22.69 -16.68 -8.65
C THR A 146 -21.73 -16.42 -7.48
N VAL A 147 -20.96 -17.45 -7.08
CA VAL A 147 -19.96 -17.33 -6.01
C VAL A 147 -18.85 -16.36 -6.41
N TRP A 148 -18.37 -16.44 -7.66
CA TRP A 148 -17.38 -15.52 -8.20
C TRP A 148 -17.90 -14.08 -8.17
N ALA A 149 -19.12 -13.81 -8.66
CA ALA A 149 -19.67 -12.46 -8.72
C ALA A 149 -19.80 -11.82 -7.32
N ALA A 150 -20.17 -12.62 -6.32
CA ALA A 150 -20.22 -12.16 -4.93
C ALA A 150 -18.82 -11.84 -4.38
N LEU A 151 -17.83 -12.70 -4.64
CA LEU A 151 -16.45 -12.50 -4.22
C LEU A 151 -15.81 -11.29 -4.91
N ASP A 152 -16.01 -11.13 -6.21
CA ASP A 152 -15.50 -10.01 -7.00
C ASP A 152 -16.06 -8.68 -6.48
N ALA A 153 -17.39 -8.60 -6.28
CA ALA A 153 -18.04 -7.41 -5.74
C ALA A 153 -17.49 -7.00 -4.36
N VAL A 154 -17.31 -7.96 -3.44
CA VAL A 154 -16.78 -7.68 -2.10
C VAL A 154 -15.30 -7.29 -2.15
N THR A 155 -14.49 -7.99 -2.94
CA THR A 155 -13.05 -7.73 -3.08
C THR A 155 -12.81 -6.34 -3.68
N ASN A 156 -13.52 -6.01 -4.77
CA ASN A 156 -13.45 -4.71 -5.41
C ASN A 156 -13.98 -3.59 -4.49
N GLY A 157 -15.07 -3.83 -3.75
CA GLY A 157 -15.63 -2.85 -2.81
C GLY A 157 -14.71 -2.49 -1.63
N LEU A 158 -13.86 -3.42 -1.18
CA LEU A 158 -12.96 -3.19 -0.04
C LEU A 158 -11.68 -2.46 -0.42
N GLY A 159 -11.16 -2.66 -1.63
CA GLY A 159 -9.91 -2.02 -2.02
C GLY A 159 -9.37 -2.39 -3.40
N GLY A 160 -10.02 -3.29 -4.14
CA GLY A 160 -9.64 -3.61 -5.52
C GLY A 160 -10.22 -2.66 -6.58
N GLY A 161 -11.34 -1.99 -6.29
CA GLY A 161 -12.14 -1.29 -7.32
C GLY A 161 -11.90 0.22 -7.46
N ASN A 162 -11.20 0.85 -6.51
CA ASN A 162 -10.79 2.25 -6.61
C ASN A 162 -9.62 2.55 -5.67
N GLU A 163 -9.01 3.70 -5.88
CA GLU A 163 -7.77 4.12 -5.22
C GLU A 163 -8.01 5.22 -4.17
N LEU A 164 -9.24 5.34 -3.67
CA LEU A 164 -9.66 6.44 -2.80
C LEU A 164 -8.80 6.53 -1.52
N VAL A 165 -8.64 5.41 -0.82
CA VAL A 165 -7.96 5.39 0.49
C VAL A 165 -6.46 5.64 0.33
N GLY A 166 -5.83 5.01 -0.67
CA GLY A 166 -4.44 5.25 -1.02
C GLY A 166 -4.19 6.69 -1.49
N GLY A 167 -5.07 7.22 -2.34
CA GLY A 167 -5.05 8.60 -2.79
C GLY A 167 -5.16 9.60 -1.63
N MET A 168 -6.12 9.39 -0.72
CA MET A 168 -6.27 10.22 0.48
C MET A 168 -5.02 10.21 1.35
N TRP A 169 -4.43 9.03 1.56
CA TRP A 169 -3.20 8.90 2.33
C TRP A 169 -2.03 9.66 1.69
N ILE A 170 -1.76 9.43 0.40
CA ILE A 170 -0.66 10.10 -0.33
C ILE A 170 -0.89 11.62 -0.37
N LEU A 171 -2.13 12.08 -0.54
CA LEU A 171 -2.46 13.51 -0.52
C LEU A 171 -2.10 14.13 0.83
N LEU A 172 -2.56 13.54 1.93
CA LEU A 172 -2.31 14.06 3.27
C LEU A 172 -0.81 14.06 3.61
N VAL A 173 -0.08 13.01 3.25
CA VAL A 173 1.38 12.96 3.40
C VAL A 173 2.05 14.07 2.59
N SER A 174 1.62 14.29 1.35
CA SER A 174 2.19 15.30 0.46
C SER A 174 1.92 16.72 0.94
N VAL A 175 0.71 17.01 1.40
CA VAL A 175 0.35 18.32 1.98
C VAL A 175 1.11 18.56 3.29
N ALA A 176 1.21 17.55 4.16
CA ALA A 176 2.00 17.63 5.37
C ALA A 176 3.48 17.90 5.05
N ALA A 177 4.04 17.22 4.05
CA ALA A 177 5.42 17.37 3.62
C ALA A 177 5.74 18.78 3.14
N LEU A 178 4.84 19.39 2.36
CA LEU A 178 4.96 20.79 1.93
C LEU A 178 4.91 21.75 3.11
N ARG A 179 3.95 21.57 4.03
CA ARG A 179 3.81 22.45 5.20
C ARG A 179 4.98 22.33 6.18
N ALA A 180 5.50 21.13 6.37
CA ALA A 180 6.61 20.85 7.27
C ALA A 180 7.99 21.17 6.67
N ALA A 181 8.07 21.39 5.34
CA ALA A 181 9.33 21.41 4.58
C ALA A 181 10.24 20.21 4.93
N ALA A 182 9.63 19.04 5.17
CA ALA A 182 10.30 17.85 5.69
C ALA A 182 10.72 16.87 4.59
N LEU A 183 10.18 17.00 3.39
CA LEU A 183 10.55 16.26 2.20
C LEU A 183 10.73 17.22 1.00
N PRO A 184 11.42 16.81 -0.08
CA PRO A 184 11.59 17.65 -1.26
C PRO A 184 10.25 18.12 -1.82
N ARG A 185 10.15 19.41 -2.16
CA ARG A 185 8.93 20.00 -2.74
C ARG A 185 8.45 19.26 -3.99
N ALA A 186 9.38 18.87 -4.87
CA ALA A 186 9.06 18.11 -6.07
C ALA A 186 8.38 16.77 -5.76
N LEU A 187 8.88 16.04 -4.76
CA LEU A 187 8.28 14.77 -4.31
C LEU A 187 6.84 14.98 -3.81
N ALA A 188 6.59 16.05 -3.06
CA ALA A 188 5.25 16.34 -2.59
C ALA A 188 4.30 16.75 -3.72
N VAL A 189 4.78 17.47 -4.74
CA VAL A 189 3.98 17.78 -5.94
C VAL A 189 3.66 16.52 -6.74
N THR A 190 4.64 15.63 -6.95
CA THR A 190 4.39 14.32 -7.56
C THR A 190 3.33 13.55 -6.79
N GLY A 191 3.44 13.50 -5.46
CA GLY A 191 2.45 12.84 -4.62
C GLY A 191 1.05 13.45 -4.71
N MET A 192 0.92 14.78 -4.80
CA MET A 192 -0.38 15.42 -5.02
C MET A 192 -1.00 15.01 -6.36
N VAL A 193 -0.22 14.98 -7.45
CA VAL A 193 -0.71 14.55 -8.77
C VAL A 193 -1.16 13.09 -8.74
N THR A 194 -0.32 12.20 -8.19
CA THR A 194 -0.66 10.79 -8.00
C THR A 194 -1.94 10.64 -7.18
N ALA A 195 -2.05 11.35 -6.06
CA ALA A 195 -3.21 11.28 -5.20
C ALA A 195 -4.48 11.77 -5.89
N THR A 196 -4.43 12.87 -6.66
CA THR A 196 -5.57 13.34 -7.44
C THR A 196 -6.06 12.28 -8.41
N ALA A 197 -5.16 11.59 -9.12
CA ALA A 197 -5.54 10.46 -9.97
C ALA A 197 -6.28 9.39 -9.17
N GLY A 198 -5.78 9.04 -7.98
CA GLY A 198 -6.42 8.06 -7.11
C GLY A 198 -7.82 8.49 -6.63
N LEU A 199 -8.00 9.75 -6.24
CA LEU A 199 -9.30 10.26 -5.78
C LEU A 199 -10.35 10.29 -6.89
N VAL A 200 -9.93 10.54 -8.14
CA VAL A 200 -10.84 10.60 -9.29
C VAL A 200 -11.44 9.23 -9.61
N THR A 201 -10.78 8.13 -9.25
CA THR A 201 -11.28 6.76 -9.51
C THR A 201 -12.61 6.43 -8.83
N VAL A 202 -13.05 7.21 -7.83
CA VAL A 202 -14.37 7.03 -7.20
C VAL A 202 -15.54 7.42 -8.11
N VAL A 203 -15.26 8.22 -9.15
CA VAL A 203 -16.27 8.67 -10.11
C VAL A 203 -16.56 7.54 -11.10
N PRO A 204 -17.82 7.11 -11.26
CA PRO A 204 -18.18 6.09 -12.24
C PRO A 204 -17.66 6.42 -13.64
N GLY A 205 -17.02 5.44 -14.29
CA GLY A 205 -16.41 5.61 -15.62
C GLY A 205 -15.00 6.20 -15.63
N LEU A 206 -14.41 6.50 -14.47
CA LEU A 206 -13.03 6.99 -14.35
C LEU A 206 -12.10 6.02 -13.59
N SER A 207 -12.48 4.75 -13.47
CA SER A 207 -11.67 3.69 -12.83
C SER A 207 -10.31 3.51 -13.50
N ASP A 208 -10.23 3.69 -14.82
CA ASP A 208 -9.01 3.48 -15.63
C ASP A 208 -7.89 4.46 -15.26
N VAL A 209 -8.25 5.60 -14.66
CA VAL A 209 -7.28 6.57 -14.08
C VAL A 209 -6.48 5.92 -12.94
N GLY A 210 -6.93 4.79 -12.40
CA GLY A 210 -6.19 3.94 -11.46
C GLY A 210 -4.80 3.56 -11.96
N MET A 211 -4.59 3.40 -13.27
CA MET A 211 -3.25 3.13 -13.82
C MET A 211 -2.30 4.32 -13.62
N VAL A 212 -2.81 5.56 -13.70
CA VAL A 212 -2.05 6.77 -13.41
C VAL A 212 -1.68 6.84 -11.92
N PHE A 213 -2.62 6.47 -11.04
CA PHE A 213 -2.34 6.32 -9.61
C PHE A 213 -1.28 5.24 -9.36
N GLY A 214 -1.37 4.07 -10.00
CA GLY A 214 -0.43 2.97 -9.86
C GLY A 214 0.99 3.35 -10.25
N LEU A 215 1.18 3.87 -11.47
CA LEU A 215 2.48 4.32 -11.97
C LEU A 215 3.03 5.51 -11.16
N GLY A 216 2.16 6.46 -10.82
CA GLY A 216 2.52 7.59 -9.97
C GLY A 216 2.94 7.15 -8.57
N SER A 217 2.32 6.10 -8.03
CA SER A 217 2.64 5.52 -6.72
C SER A 217 4.00 4.83 -6.75
N VAL A 218 4.36 4.11 -7.83
CA VAL A 218 5.72 3.55 -8.00
C VAL A 218 6.77 4.65 -7.88
N VAL A 219 6.62 5.74 -8.65
CA VAL A 219 7.56 6.87 -8.62
C VAL A 219 7.63 7.48 -7.22
N TRP A 220 6.46 7.67 -6.59
CA TRP A 220 6.37 8.26 -5.26
C TRP A 220 7.01 7.39 -4.19
N PHE A 221 6.72 6.09 -4.16
CA PHE A 221 7.29 5.13 -3.20
C PHE A 221 8.81 5.02 -3.32
N VAL A 222 9.33 4.90 -4.55
CA VAL A 222 10.78 4.89 -4.78
C VAL A 222 11.42 6.16 -4.22
N TRP A 223 10.86 7.32 -4.56
CA TRP A 223 11.44 8.59 -4.17
C TRP A 223 11.34 8.84 -2.65
N VAL A 224 10.21 8.51 -2.02
CA VAL A 224 10.06 8.54 -0.55
C VAL A 224 11.07 7.61 0.10
N GLY A 225 11.22 6.39 -0.42
CA GLY A 225 12.19 5.41 0.09
C GLY A 225 13.62 5.94 0.08
N LEU A 226 14.05 6.50 -1.05
CA LEU A 226 15.36 7.11 -1.19
C LEU A 226 15.54 8.35 -0.28
N ALA A 227 14.51 9.18 -0.14
CA ALA A 227 14.57 10.36 0.74
C ALA A 227 14.73 9.96 2.21
N LEU A 228 13.96 8.96 2.68
CA LEU A 228 14.06 8.43 4.03
C LEU A 228 15.45 7.81 4.27
N LEU A 229 15.95 7.00 3.35
CA LEU A 229 17.28 6.37 3.46
C LEU A 229 18.43 7.38 3.48
N ARG A 230 18.36 8.45 2.69
CA ARG A 230 19.38 9.51 2.69
C ARG A 230 19.43 10.27 4.00
N SER A 231 18.30 10.44 4.68
CA SER A 231 18.21 11.11 5.98
C SER A 231 18.72 10.27 7.17
N THR A 232 19.20 9.04 6.92
CA THR A 232 19.77 8.15 7.96
C THR A 232 21.29 8.05 7.93
N ARG A 233 21.91 8.63 6.90
CA ARG A 233 23.37 8.76 6.78
C ARG A 233 23.80 10.07 7.43
#